data_AF-A0A5R9CP04-F1
#
_entry.id   AF-A0A5R9CP04-F1
#
_cell.length_a   1.000
_cell.length_b   1.000
_cell.length_c   1.000
_cell.angle_alpha   90.00
_cell.angle_beta   90.00
_cell.angle_gamma   90.00
#
_symmetry.space_group_name_H-M   'P 1'
#
loop_
_entity.id
_entity.type
_entity.pdbx_description
1 polymer ?
#
loop_
_entity_poly.entity_id
_entity_poly.type
_entity_poly.pdbx_seq_one_letter_code
_entity_poly.pdbx_strand_id
1 'polypeptide(L)'
;MRANQFSFAFGIFALVVGAILDIYGLFDQFMSLNSAQEVLVGSFILAIGLAFLSIPNRLERYIVQGIIGIGVFYYFYIQNNNVWIALIVAVILVALLEYGLKHR
;
A
#
# COMPACT_ATOMS: atom_id res chain seq x y z
N MET A 1 21.22 20.34 7.16
CA MET A 1 20.75 19.27 6.24
C MET A 1 20.18 18.07 7.02
N ARG A 2 19.20 18.24 7.93
CA ARG A 2 18.66 17.15 8.78
C ARG A 2 17.30 16.58 8.33
N ALA A 3 16.53 17.32 7.53
CA ALA A 3 15.21 16.91 7.08
C ALA A 3 15.21 15.64 6.21
N ASN A 4 16.28 15.38 5.44
CA ASN A 4 16.39 14.19 4.58
C ASN A 4 16.56 12.88 5.38
N GLN A 5 17.22 12.93 6.54
CA GLN A 5 17.48 11.71 7.33
C GLN A 5 16.23 11.22 8.05
N PHE A 6 15.42 12.14 8.57
CA PHE A 6 14.15 11.79 9.19
C PHE A 6 13.18 11.19 8.18
N SER A 7 12.94 11.87 7.04
CA SER A 7 12.00 11.37 6.05
C SER A 7 12.41 10.02 5.48
N PHE A 8 13.70 9.81 5.27
CA PHE A 8 14.23 8.52 4.84
C PHE A 8 14.00 7.42 5.89
N ALA A 9 14.39 7.66 7.15
CA ALA A 9 14.23 6.69 8.22
C ALA A 9 12.75 6.35 8.50
N PHE A 10 11.89 7.38 8.52
CA PHE A 10 10.45 7.21 8.67
C PHE A 10 9.85 6.42 7.51
N GLY A 11 10.27 6.70 6.28
CA GLY A 11 9.77 5.96 5.12
C GLY A 11 10.18 4.48 5.13
N ILE A 12 11.42 4.14 5.54
CA ILE A 12 11.83 2.75 5.77
C ILE A 12 10.99 2.10 6.87
N PHE A 13 10.84 2.78 8.01
CA PHE A 13 10.02 2.30 9.12
C PHE A 13 8.59 1.99 8.68
N ALA A 14 7.95 2.92 7.96
CA ALA A 14 6.61 2.75 7.42
C ALA A 14 6.54 1.56 6.44
N LEU A 15 7.52 1.39 5.54
CA LEU A 15 7.53 0.21 4.67
C LEU A 15 7.58 -1.11 5.45
N VAL A 16 8.41 -1.18 6.50
CA VAL A 16 8.51 -2.39 7.33
C VAL A 16 7.22 -2.65 8.09
N VAL A 17 6.66 -1.64 8.76
CA VAL A 17 5.41 -1.77 9.52
C VAL A 17 4.24 -2.12 8.60
N GLY A 18 4.11 -1.46 7.46
CA GLY A 18 3.08 -1.75 6.47
C GLY A 18 3.16 -3.19 5.96
N ALA A 19 4.36 -3.67 5.64
CA ALA A 19 4.56 -5.05 5.19
C ALA A 19 4.22 -6.07 6.29
N ILE A 20 4.57 -5.80 7.55
CA ILE A 20 4.22 -6.68 8.68
C ILE A 20 2.70 -6.76 8.84
N LEU A 21 2.00 -5.62 8.77
CA LEU A 21 0.54 -5.59 8.90
C LEU A 21 -0.17 -6.27 7.72
N ASP A 22 0.31 -6.08 6.49
CA ASP A 22 -0.22 -6.80 5.32
C ASP A 22 -0.08 -8.32 5.50
N ILE A 23 1.10 -8.78 5.90
CA ILE A 23 1.35 -10.21 6.12
C ILE A 23 0.49 -10.72 7.27
N TYR A 24 0.48 -10.03 8.41
CA TYR A 24 -0.33 -10.40 9.57
C TYR A 24 -1.82 -10.50 9.20
N GLY A 25 -2.36 -9.47 8.57
CA GLY A 25 -3.77 -9.42 8.17
C GLY A 25 -4.13 -10.54 7.19
N LEU A 26 -3.24 -10.92 6.27
CA LEU A 26 -3.46 -12.06 5.38
C LEU A 26 -3.54 -13.40 6.12
N PHE A 27 -2.81 -13.58 7.22
CA PHE A 27 -2.72 -14.87 7.93
C PHE A 27 -3.64 -15.00 9.16
N ASP A 28 -4.11 -13.90 9.76
CA ASP A 28 -4.95 -13.96 10.97
C ASP A 28 -6.32 -14.60 10.68
N GLN A 29 -7.06 -14.06 9.70
CA GLN A 29 -8.39 -14.55 9.32
C GLN A 29 -8.64 -14.40 7.81
N PHE A 30 -7.89 -15.16 7.01
CA PHE A 30 -7.98 -15.07 5.55
C PHE A 30 -9.43 -15.14 5.04
N MET A 31 -9.78 -14.27 4.09
CA MET A 31 -11.13 -14.07 3.53
C MET A 31 -12.17 -13.50 4.50
N SER A 32 -11.77 -12.95 5.65
CA SER A 32 -12.66 -12.21 6.54
C SER A 32 -12.57 -10.70 6.32
N LEU A 33 -13.63 -9.98 6.72
CA LEU A 33 -13.64 -8.52 6.66
C LEU A 33 -12.55 -7.90 7.56
N ASN A 34 -12.29 -8.50 8.72
CA ASN A 34 -11.28 -8.01 9.66
C ASN A 34 -9.87 -8.10 9.03
N SER A 35 -9.55 -9.25 8.42
CA SER A 35 -8.31 -9.45 7.66
C SER A 35 -8.18 -8.43 6.53
N ALA A 36 -9.25 -8.24 5.75
CA ALA A 36 -9.29 -7.26 4.66
C ALA A 36 -9.01 -5.83 5.15
N GLN A 37 -9.55 -5.44 6.31
CA GLN A 37 -9.31 -4.13 6.89
C GLN A 37 -7.86 -3.95 7.35
N GLU A 38 -7.26 -4.98 7.96
CA GLU A 38 -5.86 -4.94 8.38
C GLU A 38 -4.89 -4.82 7.20
N VAL A 39 -5.14 -5.58 6.13
CA VAL A 39 -4.38 -5.47 4.86
C VAL A 39 -4.58 -4.10 4.21
N LEU A 40 -5.78 -3.52 4.26
CA LEU A 40 -5.98 -2.17 3.75
C LEU A 40 -5.14 -1.13 4.52
N VAL A 41 -5.08 -1.26 5.85
CA VAL A 41 -4.27 -0.40 6.72
C VAL A 41 -2.78 -0.57 6.40
N GLY A 42 -2.29 -1.80 6.28
CA GLY A 42 -0.91 -2.09 5.89
C GLY A 42 -0.54 -1.45 4.55
N SER A 43 -1.40 -1.63 3.54
CA SER A 43 -1.26 -1.02 2.21
C SER A 43 -1.22 0.51 2.24
N PHE A 44 -2.02 1.18 3.08
CA PHE A 44 -1.91 2.64 3.23
C PHE A 44 -0.62 3.08 3.93
N ILE A 45 -0.12 2.32 4.90
CA ILE A 45 1.17 2.60 5.54
C ILE A 45 2.32 2.40 4.53
N LEU A 46 2.26 1.38 3.69
CA LEU A 46 3.20 1.18 2.58
C LEU A 46 3.20 2.38 1.61
N ALA A 47 2.00 2.87 1.25
CA ALA A 47 1.83 4.04 0.40
C ALA A 47 2.49 5.29 0.99
N ILE A 48 2.31 5.51 2.30
CA ILE A 48 2.96 6.60 3.04
C ILE A 48 4.48 6.40 3.03
N GLY A 49 4.96 5.17 3.31
CA GLY A 49 6.39 4.86 3.29
C GLY A 49 7.05 5.19 1.95
N LEU A 50 6.40 4.81 0.84
CA LEU A 50 6.81 5.17 -0.52
C LEU A 50 6.88 6.69 -0.74
N ALA A 51 5.86 7.41 -0.28
CA ALA A 51 5.80 8.87 -0.43
C ALA A 51 6.95 9.58 0.28
N PHE A 52 7.33 9.10 1.47
CA PHE A 52 8.47 9.62 2.23
C PHE A 52 9.82 9.22 1.64
N LEU A 53 9.95 7.95 1.21
CA LEU A 53 11.21 7.40 0.71
C LEU A 53 11.65 7.96 -0.62
N SER A 54 10.74 8.57 -1.38
CA SER A 54 11.17 9.36 -2.52
C SER A 54 11.89 8.57 -3.61
N ILE A 55 11.59 7.27 -3.69
CA ILE A 55 12.25 6.35 -4.61
C ILE A 55 11.99 6.83 -6.05
N PRO A 56 13.05 7.11 -6.84
CA PRO A 56 12.91 7.46 -8.25
C PRO A 56 12.23 6.31 -9.02
N ASN A 57 11.80 6.54 -10.28
CA ASN A 57 11.11 5.55 -11.12
C ASN A 57 11.96 4.28 -11.35
N ARG A 58 12.02 3.41 -10.35
CA ARG A 58 12.77 2.17 -10.26
C ARG A 58 11.81 1.03 -9.97
N LEU A 59 12.26 -0.17 -10.27
CA LEU A 59 11.51 -1.40 -10.10
C LEU A 59 10.99 -1.59 -8.66
N GLU A 60 11.75 -1.17 -7.65
CA GLU A 60 11.35 -1.24 -6.23
C GLU A 60 10.04 -0.50 -5.96
N ARG A 61 9.86 0.70 -6.54
CA ARG A 61 8.63 1.48 -6.39
C ARG A 61 7.43 0.74 -6.98
N TYR A 62 7.57 0.20 -8.19
CA TYR A 62 6.48 -0.50 -8.87
C TYR A 62 6.09 -1.80 -8.17
N ILE A 63 7.06 -2.51 -7.56
CA ILE A 63 6.76 -3.68 -6.72
C ILE A 63 5.89 -3.27 -5.54
N VAL A 64 6.30 -2.25 -4.78
CA VAL A 64 5.54 -1.81 -3.59
C VAL A 64 4.17 -1.27 -3.98
N GLN A 65 4.05 -0.55 -5.10
CA GLN A 65 2.76 -0.15 -5.66
C GLN A 65 1.87 -1.33 -6.04
N GLY A 66 2.46 -2.40 -6.60
CA GLY A 66 1.75 -3.63 -6.89
C GLY A 66 1.19 -4.29 -5.62
N ILE A 67 1.99 -4.35 -4.55
CA ILE A 67 1.56 -4.88 -3.24
C ILE A 67 0.38 -4.06 -2.70
N ILE A 68 0.50 -2.73 -2.71
CA ILE A 68 -0.59 -1.82 -2.30
C ILE A 68 -1.85 -2.07 -3.13
N GLY A 69 -1.70 -2.21 -4.45
CA GLY A 69 -2.82 -2.51 -5.35
C GLY A 69 -3.51 -3.83 -5.02
N ILE A 70 -2.74 -4.86 -4.68
CA ILE A 70 -3.26 -6.17 -4.26
C ILE A 70 -4.03 -6.05 -2.94
N GLY A 71 -3.50 -5.33 -1.95
CA GLY A 71 -4.17 -5.17 -0.66
C GLY A 71 -5.46 -4.35 -0.76
N VAL A 72 -5.47 -3.28 -1.56
CA VAL A 72 -6.68 -2.53 -1.90
C VAL A 72 -7.69 -3.42 -2.62
N PHE A 73 -7.25 -4.18 -3.63
CA PHE A 73 -8.11 -5.11 -4.34
C PHE A 73 -8.74 -6.14 -3.39
N TYR A 74 -7.93 -6.76 -2.53
CA TYR A 74 -8.38 -7.74 -1.55
C TYR A 74 -9.48 -7.16 -0.66
N TYR A 75 -9.30 -5.97 -0.10
CA TYR A 75 -10.31 -5.32 0.72
C TYR A 75 -11.64 -5.10 -0.02
N PHE A 76 -11.61 -4.47 -1.19
CA PHE A 76 -12.83 -4.16 -1.93
C PHE A 76 -13.51 -5.41 -2.48
N TYR A 77 -12.74 -6.47 -2.76
CA TYR A 77 -13.27 -7.77 -3.15
C TYR A 77 -14.04 -8.42 -2.01
N ILE A 78 -13.46 -8.50 -0.80
CA ILE A 78 -14.13 -9.07 0.38
C ILE A 78 -15.34 -8.23 0.79
N GLN A 79 -15.23 -6.90 0.79
CA GLN A 79 -16.31 -6.00 1.22
C GLN A 79 -17.54 -6.07 0.30
N ASN A 80 -17.35 -6.12 -1.02
CA ASN A 80 -18.45 -6.01 -1.98
C ASN A 80 -18.81 -7.34 -2.67
N ASN A 81 -18.00 -8.37 -2.47
CA ASN A 81 -18.07 -9.64 -3.21
C ASN A 81 -18.16 -9.42 -4.74
N ASN A 82 -17.49 -8.38 -5.25
CA ASN A 82 -17.53 -7.98 -6.66
C ASN A 82 -16.13 -7.66 -7.17
N VAL A 83 -15.61 -8.57 -8.01
CA VAL A 83 -14.26 -8.49 -8.59
C VAL A 83 -14.07 -7.22 -9.43
N TRP A 84 -15.10 -6.79 -10.17
CA TRP A 84 -14.99 -5.63 -11.05
C TRP A 84 -14.87 -4.33 -10.27
N ILE A 85 -15.67 -4.18 -9.20
CA ILE A 85 -15.57 -3.01 -8.33
C ILE A 85 -14.19 -2.96 -7.68
N ALA A 86 -13.72 -4.09 -7.15
CA ALA A 86 -12.40 -4.18 -6.54
C ALA A 86 -11.27 -3.81 -7.50
N LEU A 87 -11.33 -4.31 -8.74
CA LEU A 87 -10.33 -4.04 -9.77
C LEU A 87 -10.32 -2.57 -10.18
N ILE A 88 -11.49 -1.98 -10.45
CA ILE A 88 -11.60 -0.56 -10.82
C ILE A 88 -11.03 0.33 -9.72
N VAL A 89 -11.42 0.08 -8.46
CA VAL A 89 -10.96 0.90 -7.33
C VAL A 89 -9.45 0.75 -7.10
N ALA A 90 -8.91 -0.47 -7.16
CA ALA A 90 -7.48 -0.72 -7.02
C ALA A 90 -6.66 0.00 -8.10
N VAL A 91 -7.10 -0.08 -9.37
CA VAL A 91 -6.44 0.61 -10.49
C VAL A 91 -6.47 2.12 -10.30
N ILE A 92 -7.62 2.69 -9.92
CA ILE A 92 -7.74 4.14 -9.69
C ILE A 92 -6.82 4.58 -8.55
N LEU A 93 -6.81 3.88 -7.42
CA LEU A 93 -6.00 4.26 -6.26
C LEU A 93 -4.50 4.15 -6.54
N VAL A 94 -4.06 3.08 -7.22
CA VAL A 94 -2.65 2.94 -7.64
C VAL A 94 -2.27 4.03 -8.65
N ALA A 95 -3.15 4.37 -9.59
CA ALA A 95 -2.91 5.44 -10.55
C ALA A 95 -2.80 6.82 -9.88
N LEU A 96 -3.66 7.11 -8.90
CA LEU A 96 -3.59 8.33 -8.11
C LEU A 96 -2.30 8.42 -7.30
N LEU A 97 -1.88 7.31 -6.69
CA LEU A 97 -0.61 7.24 -5.96
C LEU A 97 0.59 7.43 -6.90
N GLU A 98 0.59 6.80 -8.07
CA GLU A 98 1.63 6.98 -9.09
C GLU A 98 1.72 8.45 -9.57
N TYR A 99 0.55 9.07 -9.80
CA TYR A 99 0.46 10.47 -10.18
C TYR A 99 1.03 11.38 -9.09
N GLY A 100 0.63 11.18 -7.83
CA GLY A 100 1.10 11.97 -6.68
C GLY A 100 2.60 11.83 -6.45
N LEU A 101 3.16 10.63 -6.60
CA LEU A 101 4.60 10.38 -6.48
C LEU A 101 5.42 11.01 -7.62
N LYS A 102 4.82 11.18 -8.81
CA LYS A 102 5.47 11.83 -9.97
C LYS A 102 5.51 13.35 -9.89
N HIS A 103 4.51 13.97 -9.26
CA HIS A 103 4.29 15.43 -9.30
C HIS A 103 4.49 16.14 -7.94
N ARG A 104 5.25 15.53 -7.03
CA ARG A 104 5.57 16.15 -5.74
C ARG A 104 6.78 17.07 -5.79
#